data_AF-A0A7S3DVS5-F1
#
_entry.id   AF-A0A7S3DVS5-F1
#
_cell.length_a   1.000
_cell.length_b   1.000
_cell.length_c   1.000
_cell.angle_alpha   90.00
_cell.angle_beta   90.00
_cell.angle_gamma   90.00
#
_symmetry.space_group_name_H-M   'P 1'
#
loop_
_entity.id
_entity.type
_entity.pdbx_description
1 polymer ?
#
loop_
_entity_poly.entity_id
_entity_poly.type
_entity_poly.pdbx_seq_one_letter_code
_entity_poly.pdbx_strand_id
1 'polypeptide(L)'
;VLFLSVLSLCWLLPIGGCNLGFHLIYIFHLASSARVLYNGLQTSIASLHLVQIAAIERTNPTRVVNAILQTLIAAQNLRGKRIKMFRMQNIACLLLAFISVSHAFQQISPRPSAAAFAPRTVTPRPSMELFMARMNRGPRGRRPPPVKENVPIMNQEITQQELRVVAPVAGGKDESFGILSRADALAKAKEMGGLDLILINDKSDPPVCKIVDYSKYRYMQEKKAKEVRKNSKASEIKEVKMSYKIDVHDYDVRRKNALKFLRQGNRVKCTVMFRGREVQHDNLGFELLDKLSEDLTDMALREAKPKRE
;
A
#
# COMPACT_ATOMS: atom_id res chain seq x y z
N VAL A 1 20.32 -25.65 -48.19
CA VAL A 1 21.57 -25.82 -48.95
C VAL A 1 22.82 -25.69 -48.07
N LEU A 2 22.93 -24.69 -47.19
CA LEU A 2 24.04 -24.55 -46.22
C LEU A 2 24.16 -25.65 -45.15
N PHE A 3 23.10 -26.44 -44.89
CA PHE A 3 23.10 -27.48 -43.86
C PHE A 3 23.68 -28.82 -44.34
N LEU A 4 23.69 -29.07 -45.65
CA LEU A 4 24.19 -30.31 -46.26
C LEU A 4 25.68 -30.23 -46.61
N SER A 5 26.23 -29.03 -46.77
CA SER A 5 27.67 -28.82 -47.06
C SER A 5 28.55 -28.98 -45.81
N VAL A 6 28.03 -28.74 -44.60
CA VAL A 6 28.80 -28.86 -43.35
C VAL A 6 28.95 -30.31 -42.89
N LEU A 7 28.01 -31.20 -43.24
CA LEU A 7 28.09 -32.63 -42.93
C LEU A 7 29.13 -33.38 -43.78
N SER A 8 29.41 -32.92 -45.01
CA SER A 8 30.36 -33.58 -45.90
C SER A 8 31.83 -33.34 -45.53
N LEU A 9 32.13 -32.27 -44.78
CA LEU A 9 33.50 -31.93 -44.35
C LEU A 9 33.94 -32.67 -43.06
N CYS A 10 33.03 -33.32 -42.35
CA CYS A 10 33.35 -34.07 -41.12
C CYS A 10 33.83 -35.51 -41.38
N TRP A 11 33.78 -36.01 -42.62
CA TRP A 11 34.09 -37.42 -42.95
C TRP A 11 35.52 -37.67 -43.45
N LEU A 12 36.40 -36.66 -43.45
CA LEU A 12 37.71 -36.72 -44.13
C LEU A 12 38.94 -36.48 -43.24
N LEU A 13 38.83 -36.63 -41.92
CA LEU A 13 39.97 -36.60 -41.00
C LEU A 13 40.11 -37.95 -40.29
N PRO A 14 41.23 -38.68 -40.48
CA PRO A 14 41.47 -39.95 -39.81
C PRO A 14 42.26 -39.74 -38.50
N ILE A 15 42.10 -40.73 -37.60
CA ILE A 15 42.93 -41.06 -36.43
C ILE A 15 42.63 -40.30 -35.12
N GLY A 16 42.45 -41.09 -34.05
CA GLY A 16 42.94 -40.74 -32.72
C GLY A 16 41.85 -40.58 -31.67
N GLY A 17 41.69 -41.58 -30.81
CA GLY A 17 40.63 -41.64 -29.81
C GLY A 17 40.55 -40.42 -28.90
N CYS A 18 39.34 -39.94 -28.65
CA CYS A 18 38.92 -39.16 -27.48
C CYS A 18 37.40 -39.06 -27.42
N ASN A 19 36.82 -39.56 -26.32
CA ASN A 19 35.58 -39.13 -25.66
C ASN A 19 34.32 -38.85 -26.49
N LEU A 20 33.44 -39.87 -26.55
CA LEU A 20 32.05 -39.81 -27.00
C LEU A 20 31.20 -38.72 -26.31
N GLY A 21 31.62 -38.23 -25.14
CA GLY A 21 30.95 -37.17 -24.38
C GLY A 21 31.08 -35.76 -24.97
N PHE A 22 32.18 -35.45 -25.66
CA PHE A 22 32.39 -34.10 -26.22
C PHE A 22 31.54 -33.83 -27.46
N HIS A 23 31.30 -34.85 -28.28
CA HIS A 23 30.44 -34.73 -29.46
C HIS A 23 28.97 -34.51 -29.09
N LEU A 24 28.46 -35.14 -28.03
CA LEU A 24 27.08 -34.95 -27.56
C LEU A 24 26.86 -33.53 -27.02
N ILE A 25 27.83 -32.95 -26.34
CA ILE A 25 27.76 -31.56 -25.85
C ILE A 25 27.74 -30.58 -27.03
N TYR A 26 28.57 -30.81 -28.06
CA TYR A 26 28.62 -29.94 -29.24
C TYR A 26 27.31 -29.99 -30.04
N ILE A 27 26.70 -31.18 -30.19
CA ILE A 27 25.38 -31.34 -30.84
C ILE A 27 24.27 -30.68 -30.01
N PHE A 28 24.31 -30.79 -28.68
CA PHE A 28 23.33 -30.14 -27.80
C PHE A 28 23.44 -28.61 -27.84
N HIS A 29 24.68 -28.09 -27.90
CA HIS A 29 24.92 -26.65 -28.04
C HIS A 29 24.53 -26.12 -29.42
N LEU A 30 24.80 -26.86 -30.50
CA LEU A 30 24.34 -26.50 -31.85
C LEU A 30 22.81 -26.53 -31.95
N ALA A 31 22.14 -27.52 -31.36
CA ALA A 31 20.69 -27.64 -31.35
C ALA A 31 20.01 -26.55 -30.51
N SER A 32 20.60 -26.17 -29.37
CA SER A 32 20.13 -25.06 -28.56
C SER A 32 20.31 -23.71 -29.27
N SER A 33 21.39 -23.56 -30.05
CA SER A 33 21.68 -22.33 -30.81
C SER A 33 20.78 -22.19 -32.04
N ALA A 34 20.48 -23.29 -32.73
CA ALA A 34 19.53 -23.33 -33.85
C ALA A 34 18.09 -22.99 -33.40
N ARG A 35 17.69 -23.39 -32.19
CA ARG A 35 16.36 -23.11 -31.63
C ARG A 35 16.19 -21.64 -31.20
N VAL A 36 17.28 -20.99 -30.77
CA VAL A 36 17.29 -19.54 -30.50
C VAL A 36 17.19 -18.74 -31.80
N LEU A 37 17.83 -19.19 -32.89
CA LEU A 37 17.72 -18.55 -34.20
C LEU A 37 16.32 -18.73 -34.83
N TYR A 38 15.70 -19.90 -34.67
CA TYR A 38 14.34 -20.16 -35.18
C TYR A 38 13.28 -19.31 -34.46
N ASN A 39 13.38 -19.17 -33.13
CA ASN A 39 12.48 -18.33 -32.35
C ASN A 39 12.73 -16.83 -32.60
N GLY A 40 13.98 -16.43 -32.88
CA GLY A 40 14.33 -15.07 -33.30
C GLY A 40 13.71 -14.69 -34.66
N LEU A 41 13.76 -15.60 -35.63
CA LEU A 41 13.10 -15.40 -36.94
C LEU A 41 11.58 -15.26 -36.78
N GLN A 42 10.97 -16.06 -35.89
CA GLN A 42 9.53 -16.03 -35.66
C GLN A 42 9.07 -14.74 -34.96
N THR A 43 9.90 -14.15 -34.09
CA THR A 43 9.66 -12.82 -33.53
C THR A 43 9.84 -11.69 -34.56
N SER A 44 10.77 -11.82 -35.51
CA SER A 44 10.95 -10.85 -36.60
C SER A 44 9.78 -10.85 -37.59
N ILE A 45 9.21 -12.02 -37.89
CA ILE A 45 8.02 -12.14 -38.76
C ILE A 45 6.78 -11.54 -38.08
N ALA A 46 6.63 -11.72 -36.76
CA ALA A 46 5.54 -11.11 -35.99
C ALA A 46 5.66 -9.56 -35.93
N SER A 47 6.88 -9.02 -35.83
CA SER A 47 7.10 -7.57 -35.91
C SER A 47 6.88 -7.00 -37.31
N LEU A 48 7.20 -7.74 -38.37
CA LEU A 48 6.92 -7.31 -39.75
C LEU A 48 5.41 -7.28 -40.03
N HIS A 49 4.65 -8.25 -39.51
CA HIS A 49 3.18 -8.23 -39.57
C HIS A 49 2.56 -7.05 -38.80
N LEU A 50 3.13 -6.65 -37.65
CA LEU A 50 2.66 -5.47 -36.91
C LEU A 50 2.91 -4.15 -37.65
N VAL A 51 4.02 -4.05 -38.39
CA VAL A 51 4.33 -2.88 -39.23
C VAL A 51 3.41 -2.83 -40.47
N GLN A 52 3.08 -3.98 -41.06
CA GLN A 52 2.11 -4.05 -42.18
C GLN A 52 0.67 -3.77 -41.75
N ILE A 53 0.25 -4.17 -40.54
CA ILE A 53 -1.08 -3.84 -39.99
C ILE A 53 -1.16 -2.34 -39.63
N ALA A 54 -0.10 -1.74 -39.10
CA ALA A 54 -0.06 -0.30 -38.79
C ALA A 54 -0.07 0.59 -40.06
N ALA A 55 0.34 0.06 -41.21
CA ALA A 55 0.34 0.80 -42.48
C ALA A 55 -1.04 0.83 -43.19
N ILE A 56 -1.98 -0.05 -42.82
CA ILE A 56 -3.25 -0.23 -43.56
C ILE A 56 -4.46 0.50 -42.91
N GLU A 57 -4.41 0.89 -41.64
CA GLU A 57 -5.54 1.59 -41.01
C GLU A 57 -5.14 2.92 -40.35
N ARG A 58 -5.42 4.04 -41.03
CA ARG A 58 -5.55 5.37 -40.41
C ARG A 58 -6.81 5.41 -39.52
N THR A 59 -6.91 4.60 -38.48
CA THR A 59 -8.04 4.64 -37.55
C THR A 59 -7.61 4.57 -36.09
N ASN A 60 -8.20 5.47 -35.30
CA ASN A 60 -8.15 5.68 -33.85
C ASN A 60 -6.98 5.08 -33.03
N PRO A 61 -6.10 5.92 -32.44
CA PRO A 61 -4.92 5.48 -31.71
C PRO A 61 -5.25 4.61 -30.48
N THR A 62 -6.45 4.73 -29.92
CA THR A 62 -6.92 3.95 -28.76
C THR A 62 -7.07 2.46 -29.05
N ARG A 63 -7.45 2.07 -30.27
CA ARG A 63 -7.57 0.65 -30.65
C ARG A 63 -6.20 -0.01 -30.81
N VAL A 64 -5.25 0.72 -31.40
CA VAL A 64 -3.86 0.27 -31.55
C VAL A 64 -3.21 0.05 -30.17
N VAL A 65 -3.40 0.98 -29.23
CA VAL A 65 -2.88 0.85 -27.87
C VAL A 65 -3.50 -0.34 -27.13
N ASN A 66 -4.81 -0.56 -27.25
CA ASN A 66 -5.47 -1.71 -26.61
C ASN A 66 -5.07 -3.06 -27.21
N ALA A 67 -4.83 -3.14 -28.52
CA ALA A 67 -4.33 -4.35 -29.17
C ALA A 67 -2.89 -4.69 -28.75
N ILE A 68 -2.03 -3.66 -28.60
CA ILE A 68 -0.68 -3.81 -28.07
C ILE A 68 -0.69 -4.25 -26.60
N LEU A 69 -1.59 -3.70 -25.79
CA LEU A 69 -1.77 -4.09 -24.39
C LEU A 69 -2.25 -5.54 -24.22
N GLN A 70 -3.22 -5.96 -25.03
CA GLN A 70 -3.74 -7.34 -25.02
C GLN A 70 -2.66 -8.36 -25.40
N THR A 71 -1.86 -8.07 -26.42
CA THR A 71 -0.75 -8.94 -26.86
C THR A 71 0.39 -8.99 -25.84
N LEU A 72 0.71 -7.87 -25.18
CA LEU A 72 1.68 -7.83 -24.09
C LEU A 72 1.24 -8.64 -22.85
N ILE A 73 -0.04 -8.57 -22.49
CA ILE A 73 -0.60 -9.34 -21.36
C ILE A 73 -0.58 -10.85 -21.68
N ALA A 74 -0.94 -11.24 -22.91
CA ALA A 74 -0.85 -12.63 -23.35
C ALA A 74 0.61 -13.15 -23.34
N ALA A 75 1.58 -12.30 -23.69
CA ALA A 75 3.01 -12.64 -23.67
C ALA A 75 3.64 -12.74 -22.26
N GLN A 76 2.95 -12.24 -21.22
CA GLN A 76 3.38 -12.40 -19.83
C GLN A 76 2.93 -13.73 -19.20
N ASN A 77 1.81 -14.30 -19.65
CA ASN A 77 1.25 -15.53 -19.07
C ASN A 77 2.00 -16.83 -19.47
N LEU A 78 2.90 -16.79 -20.45
CA LEU A 78 3.72 -17.95 -20.85
C LEU A 78 5.05 -18.09 -20.09
N ARG A 79 5.38 -17.17 -19.17
CA ARG A 79 6.67 -17.18 -18.44
C ARG A 79 6.57 -17.80 -17.05
N GLY A 80 5.98 -19.00 -17.00
CA GLY A 80 6.07 -19.89 -15.86
C GLY A 80 7.37 -20.70 -15.88
N LYS A 81 8.26 -20.39 -14.93
CA LYS A 81 9.48 -21.11 -14.49
C LYS A 81 10.81 -20.79 -15.20
N ARG A 82 11.76 -20.45 -14.32
CA ARG A 82 13.21 -20.25 -14.45
C ARG A 82 13.65 -18.92 -15.08
N ILE A 83 14.37 -18.15 -14.26
CA ILE A 83 15.68 -17.51 -14.52
C ILE A 83 15.78 -16.16 -13.78
N LYS A 84 16.42 -16.18 -12.60
CA LYS A 84 17.11 -15.02 -12.03
C LYS A 84 18.41 -14.81 -12.83
N MET A 85 18.32 -14.21 -14.02
CA MET A 85 19.50 -13.67 -14.74
C MET A 85 19.15 -12.82 -15.98
N PHE A 86 17.87 -12.58 -16.26
CA PHE A 86 17.42 -11.87 -17.48
C PHE A 86 16.85 -10.46 -17.20
N ARG A 87 17.20 -9.86 -16.06
CA ARG A 87 16.53 -8.63 -15.58
C ARG A 87 17.23 -7.31 -15.89
N MET A 88 18.38 -7.30 -16.57
CA MET A 88 19.08 -6.04 -16.91
C MET A 88 19.08 -5.71 -18.41
N GLN A 89 19.21 -6.67 -19.34
CA GLN A 89 19.14 -6.35 -20.78
C GLN A 89 17.74 -5.94 -21.27
N ASN A 90 16.66 -6.52 -20.73
CA ASN A 90 15.31 -6.27 -21.28
C ASN A 90 14.70 -4.92 -20.89
N ILE A 91 15.13 -4.31 -19.77
CA ILE A 91 14.64 -2.99 -19.37
C ILE A 91 15.33 -1.90 -20.20
N ALA A 92 16.62 -2.08 -20.54
CA ALA A 92 17.36 -1.16 -21.39
C ALA A 92 16.78 -1.09 -22.82
N CYS A 93 16.41 -2.23 -23.43
CA CYS A 93 15.80 -2.22 -24.76
C CYS A 93 14.39 -1.59 -24.78
N LEU A 94 13.59 -1.77 -23.72
CA LEU A 94 12.28 -1.11 -23.60
C LEU A 94 12.39 0.40 -23.41
N LEU A 95 13.40 0.87 -22.66
CA LEU A 95 13.67 2.29 -22.49
C LEU A 95 14.22 2.93 -23.78
N LEU A 96 15.10 2.25 -24.51
CA LEU A 96 15.61 2.72 -25.80
C LEU A 96 14.52 2.78 -26.88
N ALA A 97 13.58 1.83 -26.89
CA ALA A 97 12.42 1.86 -27.78
C ALA A 97 11.45 3.02 -27.44
N PHE A 98 11.28 3.38 -26.17
CA PHE A 98 10.47 4.53 -25.77
C PHE A 98 11.11 5.87 -26.20
N ILE A 99 12.43 5.98 -26.08
CA ILE A 99 13.17 7.18 -26.50
C ILE A 99 13.09 7.38 -28.03
N SER A 100 13.11 6.30 -28.83
CA SER A 100 12.99 6.43 -30.29
C SER A 100 11.58 6.83 -30.75
N VAL A 101 10.53 6.38 -30.06
CA VAL A 101 9.13 6.76 -30.36
C VAL A 101 8.86 8.22 -29.94
N SER A 102 9.46 8.69 -28.85
CA SER A 102 9.34 10.09 -28.44
C SER A 102 10.06 11.07 -29.37
N HIS A 103 11.20 10.69 -29.96
CA HIS A 103 11.89 11.56 -30.93
C HIS A 103 11.19 11.63 -32.29
N ALA A 104 10.46 10.59 -32.70
CA ALA A 104 9.66 10.61 -33.93
C ALA A 104 8.43 11.55 -33.83
N PHE A 105 7.95 11.86 -32.62
CA PHE A 105 6.77 12.72 -32.43
C PHE A 105 7.08 14.22 -32.53
N GLN A 106 8.37 14.61 -32.54
CA GLN A 106 8.80 16.02 -32.61
C GLN A 106 9.03 16.55 -34.03
N GLN A 107 8.84 15.74 -35.09
CA GLN A 107 9.02 16.17 -36.48
C GLN A 107 7.73 16.33 -37.30
N ILE A 108 6.55 16.24 -36.67
CA ILE A 108 5.28 16.55 -37.34
C ILE A 108 4.93 18.02 -37.06
N SER A 109 5.46 18.90 -37.89
CA SER A 109 5.06 20.31 -37.93
C SER A 109 3.62 20.45 -38.47
N PRO A 110 2.72 21.19 -37.81
CA PRO A 110 1.44 21.56 -38.41
C PRO A 110 1.69 22.63 -39.50
N ARG A 111 1.13 22.39 -40.70
CA ARG A 111 1.13 23.38 -41.80
C ARG A 111 0.37 24.65 -41.41
N PRO A 112 0.78 25.84 -41.88
CA PRO A 112 -0.02 27.04 -41.73
C PRO A 112 -1.06 27.13 -42.86
N SER A 113 -2.32 27.33 -42.53
CA SER A 113 -3.32 27.83 -43.47
C SER A 113 -3.75 29.22 -43.02
N ALA A 114 -3.60 30.17 -43.94
CA ALA A 114 -3.85 31.58 -43.77
C ALA A 114 -5.34 31.95 -43.67
N ALA A 115 -5.54 33.20 -43.26
CA ALA A 115 -6.63 34.13 -43.58
C ALA A 115 -7.86 34.19 -42.66
N ALA A 116 -7.79 35.22 -41.80
CA ALA A 116 -8.73 36.33 -41.72
C ALA A 116 -10.23 36.03 -41.47
N PHE A 117 -10.68 36.33 -40.25
CA PHE A 117 -11.84 37.20 -40.00
C PHE A 117 -11.72 37.73 -38.56
N ALA A 118 -11.66 39.05 -38.39
CA ALA A 118 -11.67 39.70 -37.09
C ALA A 118 -13.10 39.73 -36.52
N PRO A 119 -13.37 39.22 -35.30
CA PRO A 119 -14.60 39.52 -34.61
C PRO A 119 -14.48 40.84 -33.85
N ARG A 120 -15.56 41.63 -33.91
CA ARG A 120 -15.73 42.85 -33.12
C ARG A 120 -15.60 42.56 -31.63
N THR A 121 -14.92 43.44 -30.91
CA THR A 121 -14.74 43.40 -29.46
C THR A 121 -16.10 43.50 -28.75
N VAL A 122 -16.53 42.39 -28.14
CA VAL A 122 -17.50 42.41 -27.03
C VAL A 122 -16.68 42.12 -25.78
N THR A 123 -16.62 43.07 -24.86
CA THR A 123 -15.97 42.85 -23.56
C THR A 123 -16.70 41.72 -22.84
N PRO A 124 -15.99 40.71 -22.28
CA PRO A 124 -16.67 39.64 -21.57
C PRO A 124 -17.22 40.19 -20.25
N ARG A 125 -18.53 40.02 -20.03
CA ARG A 125 -19.08 40.03 -18.66
C ARG A 125 -18.32 38.97 -17.86
N PRO A 126 -18.00 39.21 -16.57
CA PRO A 126 -17.31 38.21 -15.77
C PRO A 126 -18.10 36.90 -15.86
N SER A 127 -17.45 35.87 -16.38
CA SER A 127 -18.07 34.60 -16.71
C SER A 127 -18.72 34.01 -15.44
N MET A 128 -19.83 33.30 -15.62
CA MET A 128 -20.43 32.43 -14.60
C MET A 128 -19.38 31.50 -13.94
N GLU A 129 -18.25 31.28 -14.59
CA GLU A 129 -17.05 30.63 -14.07
C GLU A 129 -16.50 31.27 -12.79
N LEU A 130 -16.43 32.61 -12.72
CA LEU A 130 -16.02 33.34 -11.52
C LEU A 130 -17.07 33.25 -10.40
N PHE A 131 -18.35 33.17 -10.78
CA PHE A 131 -19.47 32.97 -9.86
C PHE A 131 -19.53 31.53 -9.31
N MET A 132 -19.27 30.54 -10.16
CA MET A 132 -19.15 29.12 -9.79
C MET A 132 -17.90 28.83 -8.97
N ALA A 133 -16.76 29.45 -9.30
CA ALA A 133 -15.52 29.38 -8.51
C ALA A 133 -15.66 29.98 -7.11
N ARG A 134 -16.61 30.91 -6.92
CA ARG A 134 -16.93 31.49 -5.60
C ARG A 134 -17.89 30.61 -4.78
N MET A 135 -18.79 29.87 -5.43
CA MET A 135 -19.72 28.94 -4.75
C MET A 135 -19.13 27.56 -4.45
N ASN A 136 -18.05 27.16 -5.12
CA ASN A 136 -17.39 25.87 -4.86
C ASN A 136 -16.32 25.92 -3.74
N ARG A 137 -16.20 27.05 -3.03
CA ARG A 137 -15.46 27.10 -1.76
C ARG A 137 -16.36 26.50 -0.68
N GLY A 138 -16.32 25.17 -0.57
CA GLY A 138 -16.94 24.46 0.54
C GLY A 138 -16.61 25.13 1.88
N PRO A 139 -17.45 24.93 2.92
CA PRO A 139 -17.29 25.62 4.20
C PRO A 139 -15.84 25.49 4.65
N ARG A 140 -15.17 26.63 4.89
CA ARG A 140 -13.78 26.66 5.38
C ARG A 140 -13.75 25.73 6.58
N GLY A 141 -13.13 24.55 6.42
CA GLY A 141 -13.05 23.57 7.49
C GLY A 141 -12.58 24.30 8.73
N ARG A 142 -13.35 24.22 9.83
CA ARG A 142 -12.93 24.79 11.11
C ARG A 142 -11.52 24.30 11.35
N ARG A 143 -10.56 25.22 11.50
CA ARG A 143 -9.21 24.83 11.91
C ARG A 143 -9.38 23.96 13.15
N PRO A 144 -8.82 22.73 13.19
CA PRO A 144 -8.88 21.93 14.39
C PRO A 144 -8.35 22.78 15.54
N PRO A 145 -9.01 22.75 16.71
CA PRO A 145 -8.55 23.52 17.86
C PRO A 145 -7.07 23.17 18.13
N PRO A 146 -6.25 24.14 18.57
CA PRO A 146 -4.87 23.86 18.92
C PRO A 146 -4.86 22.73 19.94
N VAL A 147 -4.12 21.66 19.64
CA VAL A 147 -3.95 20.54 20.55
C VAL A 147 -3.17 21.07 21.75
N LYS A 148 -3.79 21.12 22.93
CA LYS A 148 -3.09 21.46 24.17
C LYS A 148 -2.03 20.38 24.40
N GLU A 149 -0.76 20.78 24.40
CA GLU A 149 0.35 19.88 24.68
C GLU A 149 0.34 19.60 26.19
N ASN A 150 0.18 18.32 26.58
CA ASN A 150 0.23 17.91 27.98
C ASN A 150 1.69 17.90 28.44
N VAL A 151 2.17 19.07 28.87
CA VAL A 151 3.49 19.21 29.50
C VAL A 151 3.40 18.68 30.93
N PRO A 152 4.28 17.76 31.35
CA PRO A 152 4.30 17.28 32.74
C PRO A 152 4.82 18.38 33.67
N ILE A 153 4.26 18.45 34.88
CA ILE A 153 4.65 19.38 35.95
C ILE A 153 6.10 19.07 36.36
N MET A 154 6.95 20.10 36.48
CA MET A 154 8.38 19.92 36.76
C MET A 154 8.97 20.96 37.71
N ASN A 155 10.07 20.58 38.36
CA ASN A 155 10.93 21.44 39.15
C ASN A 155 10.16 22.30 40.19
N GLN A 156 10.06 23.61 39.94
CA GLN A 156 9.42 24.57 40.85
C GLN A 156 7.89 24.50 40.84
N GLU A 157 7.30 23.91 39.80
CA GLU A 157 5.84 23.76 39.70
C GLU A 157 5.29 22.66 40.61
N ILE A 158 6.15 21.76 41.10
CA ILE A 158 5.80 20.72 42.07
C ILE A 158 5.55 21.38 43.43
N THR A 159 4.33 21.30 43.96
CA THR A 159 3.93 21.99 45.21
C THR A 159 4.01 21.10 46.44
N GLN A 160 3.98 19.78 46.25
CA GLN A 160 3.94 18.79 47.32
C GLN A 160 5.26 18.76 48.11
N GLN A 161 5.17 18.56 49.43
CA GLN A 161 6.32 18.64 50.35
C GLN A 161 7.11 17.33 50.44
N GLU A 162 6.41 16.19 50.46
CA GLU A 162 7.01 14.86 50.48
C GLU A 162 6.86 14.19 49.13
N LEU A 163 7.97 13.72 48.56
CA LEU A 163 8.02 13.15 47.23
C LEU A 163 8.74 11.81 47.30
N ARG A 164 8.19 10.79 46.64
CA ARG A 164 8.93 9.56 46.36
C ARG A 164 9.78 9.78 45.12
N VAL A 165 11.11 9.75 45.28
CA VAL A 165 12.05 10.10 44.21
C VAL A 165 12.68 8.86 43.59
N VAL A 166 12.72 8.84 42.26
CA VAL A 166 13.40 7.82 41.46
C VAL A 166 14.42 8.51 40.55
N ALA A 167 15.65 7.99 40.48
CA ALA A 167 16.62 8.49 39.50
C ALA A 167 17.23 7.34 38.66
N PRO A 168 17.63 7.64 37.42
CA PRO A 168 18.33 6.70 36.57
C PRO A 168 19.78 6.54 37.04
N VAL A 169 20.22 5.31 37.25
CA VAL A 169 21.62 4.99 37.55
C VAL A 169 22.32 4.55 36.25
N ALA A 170 23.64 4.76 36.17
CA ALA A 170 24.48 4.44 35.02
C ALA A 170 24.42 2.95 34.56
N GLY A 171 23.83 2.05 35.36
CA GLY A 171 23.58 0.65 35.01
C GLY A 171 22.24 0.37 34.31
N GLY A 172 21.47 1.41 33.94
CA GLY A 172 20.22 1.27 33.18
C GLY A 172 19.00 0.84 34.00
N LYS A 173 19.14 0.67 35.32
CA LYS A 173 18.01 0.50 36.26
C LYS A 173 17.71 1.81 36.96
N ASP A 174 16.42 2.09 37.12
CA ASP A 174 15.91 3.18 37.93
C ASP A 174 16.06 2.80 39.42
N GLU A 175 16.79 3.58 40.20
CA GLU A 175 16.95 3.41 41.65
C GLU A 175 16.01 4.38 42.37
N SER A 176 15.35 3.91 43.44
CA SER A 176 14.50 4.76 44.27
C SER A 176 15.28 5.27 45.46
N PHE A 177 15.28 6.58 45.65
CA PHE A 177 15.89 7.25 46.81
C PHE A 177 14.97 7.29 48.03
N GLY A 178 13.83 6.60 47.98
CA GLY A 178 12.81 6.62 49.02
C GLY A 178 11.98 7.90 49.00
N ILE A 179 11.48 8.27 50.18
CA ILE A 179 10.68 9.48 50.40
C ILE A 179 11.66 10.59 50.80
N LEU A 180 11.62 11.71 50.08
CA LEU A 180 12.46 12.87 50.31
C LEU A 180 11.59 14.13 50.39
N SER A 181 12.11 15.16 51.05
CA SER A 181 11.50 16.48 50.97
C SER A 181 11.66 17.05 49.55
N ARG A 182 10.76 17.96 49.16
CA ARG A 182 10.85 18.71 47.91
C ARG A 182 12.21 19.39 47.72
N ALA A 183 12.74 19.98 48.80
CA ALA A 183 14.02 20.68 48.77
C ALA A 183 15.17 19.72 48.47
N ASP A 184 15.20 18.57 49.16
CA ASP A 184 16.24 17.56 48.97
C ASP A 184 16.15 16.91 47.57
N ALA A 185 14.93 16.69 47.08
CA ALA A 185 14.70 16.17 45.73
C ALA A 185 15.28 17.11 44.65
N LEU A 186 15.06 18.42 44.79
CA LEU A 186 15.60 19.43 43.89
C LEU A 186 17.12 19.59 44.03
N ALA A 187 17.67 19.47 45.25
CA ALA A 187 19.11 19.49 45.48
C ALA A 187 19.80 18.32 44.78
N LYS A 188 19.27 17.10 44.96
CA LYS A 188 19.79 15.89 44.29
C LYS A 188 19.75 16.01 42.76
N ALA A 189 18.67 16.56 42.21
CA ALA A 189 18.56 16.77 40.76
C ALA A 189 19.68 17.68 40.22
N LYS A 190 20.06 18.72 40.99
CA LYS A 190 21.19 19.60 40.67
C LYS A 190 22.54 18.91 40.81
N GLU A 191 22.76 18.17 41.91
CA GLU A 191 24.00 17.44 42.18
C GLU A 191 24.32 16.39 41.11
N MET A 192 23.30 15.72 40.56
CA MET A 192 23.46 14.71 39.52
C MET A 192 23.78 15.26 38.11
N GLY A 193 24.05 16.56 38.00
CA GLY A 193 24.43 17.22 36.75
C GLY A 193 23.38 18.17 36.18
N GLY A 194 22.56 18.79 37.03
CA GLY A 194 21.55 19.75 36.59
C GLY A 194 20.38 19.13 35.84
N LEU A 195 19.93 17.94 36.28
CA LEU A 195 18.76 17.26 35.71
C LEU A 195 17.45 17.87 36.24
N ASP A 196 16.35 17.59 35.54
CA ASP A 196 15.02 18.06 35.93
C ASP A 196 14.30 17.04 36.81
N LEU A 197 13.52 17.54 37.77
CA LEU A 197 12.61 16.74 38.57
C LEU A 197 11.22 16.77 37.93
N ILE A 198 10.74 15.65 37.41
CA ILE A 198 9.45 15.54 36.72
C ILE A 198 8.46 14.75 37.58
N LEU A 199 7.25 15.26 37.74
CA LEU A 199 6.15 14.54 38.38
C LEU A 199 5.56 13.51 37.40
N ILE A 200 5.70 12.20 37.69
CA ILE A 200 5.16 11.13 36.85
C ILE A 200 3.76 10.74 37.31
N ASN A 201 3.56 10.58 38.62
CA ASN A 201 2.28 10.17 39.17
C ASN A 201 1.93 11.02 40.39
N ASP A 202 0.90 11.84 40.23
CA ASP A 202 0.34 12.71 41.27
C ASP A 202 -0.71 12.00 42.14
N LYS A 203 -1.23 10.85 41.71
CA LYS A 203 -2.33 10.16 42.41
C LYS A 203 -1.86 9.28 43.57
N SER A 204 -0.56 9.08 43.71
CA SER A 204 0.02 8.26 44.78
C SER A 204 0.29 9.13 46.01
N ASP A 205 0.10 8.57 47.21
CA ASP A 205 0.51 9.18 48.48
C ASP A 205 1.72 8.42 49.05
N PRO A 206 2.93 8.99 49.10
CA PRO A 206 3.35 10.28 48.53
C PRO A 206 3.54 10.25 46.99
N PRO A 207 3.44 11.41 46.31
CA PRO A 207 3.55 11.52 44.85
C PRO A 207 4.91 11.08 44.33
N VAL A 208 4.92 10.51 43.11
CA VAL A 208 6.13 9.91 42.53
C VAL A 208 6.77 10.87 41.53
N CYS A 209 7.98 11.31 41.86
CA CYS A 209 8.82 12.15 41.02
C CYS A 209 10.02 11.37 40.48
N LYS A 210 10.43 11.72 39.27
CA LYS A 210 11.60 11.13 38.62
C LYS A 210 12.59 12.21 38.20
N ILE A 211 13.86 12.03 38.54
CA ILE A 211 14.95 12.91 38.12
C ILE A 211 15.42 12.44 36.74
N VAL A 212 15.23 13.25 35.69
CA VAL A 212 15.66 12.92 34.32
C VAL A 212 15.89 14.21 33.52
N ASP A 213 16.66 14.11 32.43
CA ASP A 213 16.66 15.15 31.39
C ASP A 213 15.30 15.15 30.67
N TYR A 214 14.59 16.28 30.74
CA TYR A 214 13.27 16.45 30.14
C TYR A 214 13.27 16.22 28.62
N SER A 215 14.29 16.70 27.92
CA SER A 215 14.34 16.61 26.44
C SER A 215 14.44 15.16 26.00
N LYS A 216 15.31 14.39 26.65
CA LYS A 216 15.46 12.95 26.40
C LYS A 216 14.21 12.17 26.81
N TYR A 217 13.63 12.50 27.96
CA TYR A 217 12.41 11.86 28.45
C TYR A 217 11.23 12.08 27.48
N ARG A 218 10.99 13.31 27.03
CA ARG A 218 9.95 13.65 26.05
C ARG A 218 10.11 12.84 24.77
N TYR A 219 11.31 12.81 24.20
CA TYR A 219 11.58 12.03 22.99
C TYR A 219 11.31 10.54 23.19
N MET A 220 11.75 9.97 24.31
CA MET A 220 11.51 8.56 24.62
C MET A 220 10.02 8.26 24.80
N GLN A 221 9.27 9.13 25.48
CA GLN A 221 7.83 8.98 25.67
C GLN A 221 7.08 9.11 24.35
N GLU A 222 7.45 10.06 23.49
CA GLU A 222 6.88 10.18 22.15
C GLU A 222 7.18 8.96 21.28
N LYS A 223 8.41 8.45 21.33
CA LYS A 223 8.80 7.24 20.59
C LYS A 223 8.00 6.03 21.06
N LYS A 224 7.90 5.80 22.37
CA LYS A 224 7.07 4.75 22.95
C LYS A 224 5.60 4.92 22.57
N ALA A 225 5.06 6.14 22.65
CA ALA A 225 3.67 6.41 22.25
C ALA A 225 3.44 6.12 20.76
N LYS A 226 4.39 6.45 19.89
CA LYS A 226 4.33 6.13 18.45
C LYS A 226 4.41 4.62 18.20
N GLU A 227 5.30 3.91 18.91
CA GLU A 227 5.41 2.45 18.83
C GLU A 227 4.13 1.76 19.31
N VAL A 228 3.57 2.20 20.44
CA VAL A 228 2.28 1.70 20.95
C VAL A 228 1.18 1.95 19.93
N ARG A 229 1.05 3.17 19.39
CA ARG A 229 0.04 3.51 18.36
C ARG A 229 0.20 2.68 17.09
N LYS A 230 1.44 2.39 16.68
CA LYS A 230 1.74 1.57 15.49
C LYS A 230 1.37 0.10 15.73
N ASN A 231 1.65 -0.41 16.92
CA ASN A 231 1.40 -1.80 17.28
C ASN A 231 -0.09 -2.05 17.59
N SER A 232 -0.77 -1.08 18.19
CA SER A 232 -2.21 -1.12 18.40
C SER A 232 -2.93 -0.85 17.07
N LYS A 233 -3.30 -1.90 16.33
CA LYS A 233 -4.30 -1.75 15.27
C LYS A 233 -5.62 -1.38 15.95
N ALA A 234 -6.11 -0.17 15.69
CA ALA A 234 -7.44 0.21 16.15
C ALA A 234 -8.46 -0.75 15.52
N SER A 235 -9.18 -1.50 16.34
CA SER A 235 -10.27 -2.35 15.88
C SER A 235 -11.39 -1.45 15.39
N GLU A 236 -11.59 -1.39 14.07
CA GLU A 236 -12.70 -0.64 13.49
C GLU A 236 -13.98 -1.46 13.58
N ILE A 237 -15.12 -0.78 13.75
CA ILE A 237 -16.43 -1.42 13.65
C ILE A 237 -16.82 -1.44 12.17
N LYS A 238 -16.98 -2.64 11.60
CA LYS A 238 -17.43 -2.85 10.22
C LYS A 238 -18.90 -3.27 10.23
N GLU A 239 -19.71 -2.60 9.42
CA GLU A 239 -21.13 -2.93 9.29
C GLU A 239 -21.37 -3.95 8.17
N VAL A 240 -22.12 -5.01 8.46
CA VAL A 240 -22.63 -5.97 7.47
C VAL A 240 -24.14 -5.86 7.45
N LYS A 241 -24.67 -5.32 6.35
CA LYS A 241 -26.11 -5.14 6.15
C LYS A 241 -26.67 -6.29 5.31
N MET A 242 -27.82 -6.81 5.74
CA MET A 242 -28.55 -7.87 5.06
C MET A 242 -30.05 -7.54 5.04
N SER A 243 -30.76 -8.06 4.05
CA SER A 243 -32.22 -7.95 3.97
C SER A 243 -32.85 -9.15 4.69
N TYR A 244 -34.08 -8.99 5.21
CA TYR A 244 -34.79 -10.11 5.85
C TYR A 244 -35.09 -11.28 4.89
N LYS A 245 -35.40 -10.99 3.61
CA LYS A 245 -35.57 -11.97 2.52
C LYS A 245 -34.25 -12.18 1.77
N ILE A 246 -33.22 -12.65 2.45
CA ILE A 246 -31.94 -12.96 1.81
C ILE A 246 -31.97 -14.36 1.18
N ASP A 247 -31.39 -14.50 -0.01
CA ASP A 247 -31.16 -15.80 -0.64
C ASP A 247 -29.99 -16.54 0.02
N VAL A 248 -29.97 -17.87 -0.05
CA VAL A 248 -28.89 -18.69 0.54
C VAL A 248 -27.52 -18.30 -0.01
N HIS A 249 -27.41 -18.01 -1.30
CA HIS A 249 -26.13 -17.62 -1.89
C HIS A 249 -25.65 -16.24 -1.40
N ASP A 250 -26.55 -15.26 -1.30
CA ASP A 250 -26.20 -13.93 -0.79
C ASP A 250 -25.86 -13.97 0.71
N TYR A 251 -26.55 -14.83 1.49
CA TYR A 251 -26.22 -15.08 2.89
C TYR A 251 -24.77 -15.55 3.05
N ASP A 252 -24.33 -16.52 2.25
CA ASP A 252 -22.96 -17.03 2.30
C ASP A 252 -21.93 -15.97 1.95
N VAL A 253 -22.24 -15.05 1.03
CA VAL A 253 -21.37 -13.91 0.71
C VAL A 253 -21.26 -12.96 1.91
N ARG A 254 -22.36 -12.66 2.59
CA ARG A 254 -22.37 -11.82 3.81
C ARG A 254 -21.60 -12.49 4.95
N ARG A 255 -21.79 -13.78 5.16
CA ARG A 255 -21.06 -14.58 6.15
C ARG A 255 -19.55 -14.55 5.87
N LYS A 256 -19.12 -14.77 4.62
CA LYS A 256 -17.70 -14.70 4.23
C LYS A 256 -17.10 -13.31 4.45
N ASN A 257 -17.87 -12.25 4.19
CA ASN A 257 -17.44 -10.88 4.46
C ASN A 257 -17.28 -10.61 5.95
N ALA A 258 -18.23 -11.05 6.79
CA ALA A 258 -18.11 -10.98 8.25
C ALA A 258 -16.86 -11.73 8.73
N LEU A 259 -16.64 -12.96 8.25
CA LEU A 259 -15.46 -13.76 8.58
C LEU A 259 -14.15 -13.05 8.17
N LYS A 260 -14.13 -12.42 7.00
CA LYS A 260 -12.98 -11.63 6.53
C LYS A 260 -12.67 -10.46 7.47
N PHE A 261 -13.70 -9.76 7.97
CA PHE A 261 -13.52 -8.66 8.91
C PHE A 261 -13.03 -9.15 10.29
N LEU A 262 -13.58 -10.26 10.78
CA LEU A 262 -13.15 -10.89 12.03
C LEU A 262 -11.68 -11.36 11.95
N ARG A 263 -11.28 -11.97 10.84
CA ARG A 263 -9.86 -12.36 10.59
C ARG A 263 -8.90 -11.18 10.55
N GLN A 264 -9.39 -9.98 10.25
CA GLN A 264 -8.59 -8.75 10.28
C GLN A 264 -8.49 -8.14 11.69
N GLY A 265 -9.20 -8.70 12.68
CA GLY A 265 -9.27 -8.18 14.05
C GLY A 265 -10.27 -7.03 14.22
N ASN A 266 -11.22 -6.88 13.29
CA ASN A 266 -12.26 -5.85 13.37
C ASN A 266 -13.50 -6.39 14.10
N ARG A 267 -14.23 -5.49 14.76
CA ARG A 267 -15.54 -5.79 15.33
C ARG A 267 -16.59 -5.66 14.22
N VAL A 268 -17.58 -6.54 14.21
CA VAL A 268 -18.59 -6.57 13.14
C VAL A 268 -19.96 -6.28 13.72
N LYS A 269 -20.63 -5.23 13.22
CA LYS A 269 -22.05 -4.94 13.49
C LYS A 269 -22.88 -5.50 12.34
N CYS A 270 -23.64 -6.56 12.60
CA CYS A 270 -24.59 -7.11 11.63
C CYS A 270 -25.95 -6.44 11.79
N THR A 271 -26.53 -5.93 10.71
CA THR A 271 -27.84 -5.27 10.72
C THR A 271 -28.76 -5.88 9.65
N VAL A 272 -29.96 -6.27 10.07
CA VAL A 272 -31.04 -6.65 9.14
C VAL A 272 -31.87 -5.41 8.83
N MET A 273 -32.03 -5.10 7.55
CA MET A 273 -32.83 -3.98 7.08
C MET A 273 -34.25 -4.46 6.73
N PHE A 274 -35.25 -3.79 7.29
CA PHE A 274 -36.66 -3.97 6.93
C PHE A 274 -37.14 -2.78 6.10
N ARG A 275 -38.05 -3.00 5.15
CA ARG A 275 -38.67 -1.91 4.36
C ARG A 275 -40.17 -1.81 4.65
N GLY A 276 -40.62 -0.65 5.14
CA GLY A 276 -42.04 -0.33 5.27
C GLY A 276 -42.83 -1.33 6.12
N ARG A 277 -43.76 -2.05 5.50
CA ARG A 277 -44.67 -3.01 6.17
C ARG A 277 -43.99 -4.32 6.62
N GLU A 278 -42.76 -4.56 6.19
CA GLU A 278 -42.01 -5.79 6.48
C GLU A 278 -41.53 -5.88 7.93
N VAL A 279 -41.64 -4.78 8.68
CA VAL A 279 -41.28 -4.67 10.09
C VAL A 279 -42.11 -5.62 10.99
N GLN A 280 -43.27 -6.10 10.52
CA GLN A 280 -44.07 -7.11 11.22
C GLN A 280 -43.41 -8.50 11.27
N HIS A 281 -42.41 -8.74 10.43
CA HIS A 281 -41.65 -9.99 10.39
C HIS A 281 -40.27 -9.85 11.06
N ASP A 282 -40.23 -9.14 12.20
CA ASP A 282 -39.01 -8.98 12.98
C ASP A 282 -38.46 -10.31 13.50
N ASN A 283 -39.33 -11.27 13.84
CA ASN A 283 -38.96 -12.64 14.19
C ASN A 283 -37.99 -13.29 13.19
N LEU A 284 -38.25 -13.16 11.88
CA LEU A 284 -37.38 -13.72 10.84
C LEU A 284 -36.01 -13.03 10.80
N GLY A 285 -35.94 -11.74 11.13
CA GLY A 285 -34.66 -11.04 11.23
C GLY A 285 -33.86 -11.45 12.47
N PHE A 286 -34.53 -11.72 13.60
CA PHE A 286 -33.89 -12.25 14.79
C PHE A 286 -33.30 -13.64 14.53
N GLU A 287 -34.09 -14.55 13.95
CA GLU A 287 -33.63 -15.90 13.56
C GLU A 287 -32.42 -15.85 12.62
N LEU A 288 -32.44 -14.95 11.63
CA LEU A 288 -31.32 -14.79 10.70
C LEU A 288 -30.03 -14.32 11.39
N LEU A 289 -30.14 -13.40 12.35
CA LEU A 289 -29.00 -12.90 13.12
C LEU A 289 -28.46 -13.96 14.09
N ASP A 290 -29.34 -14.73 14.72
CA ASP A 290 -28.93 -15.83 15.61
C ASP A 290 -28.24 -16.94 14.82
N LYS A 291 -28.80 -17.33 13.66
CA LYS A 291 -28.15 -18.26 12.72
C LYS A 291 -26.76 -17.79 12.31
N LEU A 292 -26.61 -16.51 11.95
CA LEU A 292 -25.31 -15.94 11.60
C LEU A 292 -24.33 -15.96 12.78
N SER A 293 -24.82 -15.78 14.01
CA SER A 293 -23.99 -15.84 15.20
C SER A 293 -23.48 -17.26 15.50
N GLU A 294 -24.33 -18.28 15.33
CA GLU A 294 -23.96 -19.69 15.44
C GLU A 294 -22.90 -20.05 14.41
N ASP A 295 -23.11 -19.68 13.15
CA ASP A 295 -22.20 -19.91 12.03
C ASP A 295 -20.80 -19.25 12.18
N LEU A 296 -20.66 -18.28 13.08
CA LEU A 296 -19.43 -17.52 13.34
C LEU A 296 -18.80 -17.84 14.71
N THR A 297 -19.40 -18.74 15.49
CA THR A 297 -18.96 -19.08 16.86
C THR A 297 -17.53 -19.62 16.90
N ASP A 298 -17.08 -20.27 15.83
CA ASP A 298 -15.70 -20.80 15.73
C ASP A 298 -14.62 -19.72 15.79
N MET A 299 -14.92 -18.48 15.44
CA MET A 299 -13.94 -17.40 15.25
C MET A 299 -14.21 -16.16 16.10
N ALA A 300 -15.44 -15.99 16.59
CA ALA A 300 -15.81 -14.80 17.36
C ALA A 300 -16.80 -15.14 18.47
N LEU A 301 -16.68 -14.42 19.58
CA LEU A 301 -17.66 -14.43 20.65
C LEU A 301 -18.72 -13.35 20.38
N ARG A 302 -19.98 -13.70 20.63
CA ARG A 302 -21.09 -12.75 20.58
C ARG A 302 -21.00 -11.73 21.72
N GLU A 303 -20.86 -10.45 21.39
CA GLU A 303 -20.82 -9.37 22.38
C GLU A 303 -22.23 -8.92 22.85
N ALA A 304 -23.21 -8.91 21.94
CA ALA A 304 -24.56 -8.41 22.20
C ALA A 304 -25.64 -9.33 21.59
N LYS A 305 -26.78 -9.44 22.28
CA LYS A 305 -28.01 -10.05 21.75
C LYS A 305 -28.63 -9.15 20.69
N PRO A 306 -29.39 -9.70 19.72
CA PRO A 306 -29.93 -8.89 18.66
C PRO A 306 -31.02 -8.00 19.26
N LYS A 307 -30.97 -6.72 18.93
CA LYS A 307 -31.91 -5.73 19.42
C LYS A 307 -32.46 -4.95 18.24
N ARG A 308 -33.74 -4.63 18.30
CA ARG A 308 -34.38 -3.71 17.37
C ARG A 308 -34.02 -2.27 17.75
N GLU A 309 -33.37 -1.57 16.82
CA GLU A 309 -33.09 -0.14 16.87
C GLU A 309 -34.14 0.64 16.05
#